data_AF-A0A838ESZ4-F1
#
_entry.id   AF-A0A838ESZ4-F1
#
_cell.length_a   1.000
_cell.length_b   1.000
_cell.length_c   1.000
_cell.angle_alpha   90.00
_cell.angle_beta   90.00
_cell.angle_gamma   90.00
#
_symmetry.space_group_name_H-M   'P 1'
#
loop_
_entity.id
_entity.type
_entity.pdbx_description
1 polymer ?
#
loop_
_entity_poly.entity_id
_entity_poly.type
_entity_poly.pdbx_seq_one_letter_code
_entity_poly.pdbx_strand_id
1 'polypeptide(L)'
;MESIQLLNTAIIKSKEKKVNQSFEERLNQVCNSPVIEILNKTISQYAETQKISRDQAALQVVEAIRELDSIWSDYVVMEGIDRLKNLLRTPH
;
A
#
# COMPACT_ATOMS: atom_id res chain seq x y z
N MET A 1 16.34 -38.02 -16.44
CA MET A 1 16.02 -36.59 -16.66
C MET A 1 14.73 -36.19 -15.95
N GLU A 2 13.68 -37.01 -16.05
CA GLU A 2 12.35 -36.79 -15.45
C GLU A 2 12.35 -36.63 -13.91
N SER A 3 13.18 -37.39 -13.19
CA SER A 3 13.26 -37.35 -11.72
C SER A 3 13.87 -36.04 -11.19
N ILE A 4 14.77 -35.41 -11.94
CA ILE A 4 15.38 -34.11 -11.58
C ILE A 4 14.36 -32.98 -11.79
N GLN A 5 13.53 -33.09 -12.83
CA GLN A 5 12.49 -32.11 -13.12
C GLN A 5 11.37 -32.15 -12.06
N LEU A 6 10.99 -33.34 -11.61
CA LEU A 6 10.09 -33.54 -10.47
C LEU A 6 10.66 -32.97 -9.16
N LEU A 7 11.95 -33.19 -8.91
CA LEU A 7 12.63 -32.66 -7.72
C LEU A 7 12.68 -31.13 -7.74
N ASN A 8 13.03 -30.52 -8.88
CA ASN A 8 13.06 -29.07 -9.05
C ASN A 8 11.67 -28.45 -8.89
N THR A 9 10.64 -29.11 -9.42
CA THR A 9 9.25 -28.70 -9.26
C THR A 9 8.80 -28.78 -7.80
N ALA A 10 9.21 -29.82 -7.07
CA ALA A 10 8.92 -29.95 -5.64
C ALA A 10 9.71 -28.92 -4.79
N ILE A 11 10.94 -28.57 -5.18
CA ILE A 11 11.75 -27.52 -4.52
C ILE A 11 11.12 -26.14 -4.74
N ILE A 12 10.63 -25.83 -5.94
CA ILE A 12 9.93 -24.57 -6.23
C ILE A 12 8.62 -24.50 -5.43
N LYS A 13 7.77 -25.55 -5.51
CA LYS A 13 6.49 -25.61 -4.77
C LYS A 13 6.66 -25.59 -3.25
N SER A 14 7.75 -26.16 -2.72
CA SER A 14 8.04 -26.13 -1.28
C SER A 14 8.58 -24.78 -0.79
N LYS A 15 9.16 -23.97 -1.69
CA LYS A 15 9.52 -22.57 -1.42
C LYS A 15 8.31 -21.63 -1.50
N GLU A 16 7.37 -21.89 -2.43
CA GLU A 16 6.09 -21.17 -2.50
C GLU A 16 5.24 -21.36 -1.22
N LYS A 17 5.21 -22.57 -0.67
CA LYS A 17 4.52 -22.85 0.61
C LYS A 17 5.07 -22.13 1.84
N LYS A 18 6.27 -21.52 1.77
CA LYS A 18 6.94 -20.88 2.91
C LYS A 18 6.85 -19.35 2.92
N VAL A 19 6.24 -18.72 1.91
CA VAL A 19 6.02 -17.26 1.89
C VAL A 19 4.56 -17.00 2.31
N ASN A 20 4.40 -16.65 3.58
CA ASN A 20 3.14 -16.34 4.27
C ASN A 20 2.22 -15.41 3.46
N GLN A 21 0.96 -15.88 3.23
CA GLN A 21 -0.14 -15.20 2.53
C GLN A 21 0.22 -14.64 1.16
N SER A 22 -0.27 -15.30 0.10
CA SER A 22 0.02 -14.88 -1.27
C SER A 22 -0.39 -13.40 -1.44
N PHE A 23 0.40 -12.62 -2.15
CA PHE A 23 0.05 -11.22 -2.44
C PHE A 23 -1.38 -11.09 -3.00
N GLU A 24 -1.83 -12.12 -3.72
CA GLU A 24 -3.19 -12.27 -4.21
C GLU A 24 -4.22 -12.41 -3.09
N GLU A 25 -3.99 -13.25 -2.07
CA GLU A 25 -4.86 -13.36 -0.90
C GLU A 25 -4.96 -12.03 -0.14
N ARG A 26 -3.84 -11.35 0.07
CA ARG A 26 -3.82 -10.04 0.76
C ARG A 26 -4.55 -8.97 -0.06
N LEU A 27 -4.32 -8.94 -1.37
CA LEU A 27 -5.02 -8.03 -2.29
C LEU A 27 -6.53 -8.32 -2.29
N ASN A 28 -6.90 -9.59 -2.38
CA ASN A 28 -8.29 -10.03 -2.40
C ASN A 28 -9.00 -9.70 -1.07
N GLN A 29 -8.33 -9.87 0.07
CA GLN A 29 -8.86 -9.47 1.37
C GLN A 29 -9.10 -7.96 1.46
N VAL A 30 -8.15 -7.14 0.99
CA VAL A 30 -8.29 -5.68 1.01
C VAL A 30 -9.40 -5.23 0.06
N CYS A 31 -9.41 -5.70 -1.19
CA CYS A 31 -10.41 -5.33 -2.19
C CYS A 31 -11.84 -5.72 -1.79
N ASN A 32 -12.01 -6.81 -1.03
CA ASN A 32 -13.31 -7.24 -0.50
C ASN A 32 -13.60 -6.74 0.92
N SER A 33 -12.76 -5.84 1.46
CA SER A 33 -13.00 -5.29 2.80
C SER A 33 -14.18 -4.30 2.78
N PRO A 34 -14.94 -4.19 3.89
CA PRO A 34 -16.03 -3.21 4.02
C PRO A 34 -15.56 -1.76 3.77
N VAL A 35 -14.29 -1.47 4.07
CA VAL A 35 -13.68 -0.15 3.81
C VAL A 35 -13.61 0.15 2.32
N ILE A 36 -13.22 -0.80 1.48
CA ILE A 36 -13.18 -0.60 0.02
C ILE A 36 -14.59 -0.41 -0.54
N GLU A 37 -15.60 -1.12 0.00
CA GLU A 37 -16.99 -0.91 -0.39
C GLU A 37 -17.47 0.52 -0.07
N ILE A 38 -17.15 1.04 1.11
CA ILE A 38 -17.47 2.42 1.49
C ILE A 38 -16.73 3.41 0.59
N LEU A 39 -15.44 3.20 0.33
CA LEU A 39 -14.66 4.05 -0.57
C LEU A 39 -15.24 4.07 -1.99
N ASN A 40 -15.73 2.94 -2.50
CA ASN A 40 -16.41 2.89 -3.80
C ASN A 40 -17.70 3.73 -3.83
N LYS A 41 -18.45 3.78 -2.72
CA LYS A 41 -19.63 4.66 -2.59
C LYS A 41 -19.20 6.13 -2.56
N THR A 42 -18.17 6.46 -1.79
CA THR A 42 -17.60 7.82 -1.73
C THR A 42 -17.09 8.29 -3.10
N ILE A 43 -16.39 7.43 -3.85
CA ILE A 43 -15.92 7.73 -5.21
C ILE A 43 -17.10 8.04 -6.14
N SER A 44 -18.19 7.27 -6.03
CA SER A 44 -19.39 7.49 -6.84
C SER A 44 -20.06 8.83 -6.49
N GLN A 45 -20.22 9.13 -5.20
CA GLN A 45 -20.76 10.41 -4.72
C GLN A 45 -19.88 11.59 -5.10
N TYR A 46 -18.56 11.44 -5.03
CA TYR A 46 -17.60 12.47 -5.41
C TYR A 46 -17.66 12.74 -6.92
N ALA A 47 -17.74 11.68 -7.74
CA ALA A 47 -17.91 11.79 -9.19
C ALA A 47 -19.18 12.56 -9.56
N GLU A 48 -20.30 12.26 -8.91
CA GLU A 48 -21.58 12.97 -9.09
C GLU A 48 -21.48 14.44 -8.69
N THR A 49 -20.89 14.71 -7.52
CA THR A 49 -20.75 16.07 -6.98
C THR A 49 -19.87 16.94 -7.87
N GLN A 50 -18.75 16.41 -8.35
CA GLN A 50 -17.79 17.13 -9.18
C GLN A 50 -18.11 17.07 -10.68
N LYS A 51 -19.13 16.30 -11.08
CA LYS A 51 -19.52 16.09 -12.49
C LYS A 51 -18.36 15.56 -13.34
N ILE A 52 -17.62 14.59 -12.81
CA ILE A 52 -16.49 13.93 -13.48
C ILE A 52 -16.78 12.43 -13.64
N SER A 53 -15.95 11.71 -14.43
CA SER A 53 -16.10 10.26 -14.52
C SER A 53 -15.70 9.57 -13.21
N ARG A 54 -16.24 8.37 -12.96
CA ARG A 54 -15.87 7.56 -11.78
C ARG A 54 -14.38 7.22 -11.77
N ASP A 55 -13.78 7.04 -12.94
CA ASP A 55 -12.34 6.77 -13.08
C ASP A 55 -11.51 8.00 -12.68
N GLN A 56 -11.94 9.20 -13.09
CA GLN A 56 -11.29 10.46 -12.68
C GLN A 56 -11.44 10.71 -11.17
N ALA A 57 -12.61 10.44 -10.62
CA ALA A 57 -12.87 10.54 -9.19
C ALA A 57 -12.00 9.57 -8.38
N ALA A 58 -11.88 8.31 -8.82
CA ALA A 58 -11.04 7.31 -8.18
C ALA A 58 -9.56 7.72 -8.17
N LEU A 59 -9.07 8.24 -9.30
CA LEU A 59 -7.70 8.73 -9.42
C LEU A 59 -7.42 9.85 -8.41
N GLN A 60 -8.26 10.88 -8.38
CA GLN A 60 -8.09 12.02 -7.47
C GLN A 60 -8.15 11.62 -5.98
N VAL A 61 -9.04 10.70 -5.61
CA VAL A 61 -9.12 10.20 -4.23
C VAL A 61 -7.85 9.46 -3.83
N VAL A 62 -7.32 8.60 -4.71
CA VAL A 62 -6.07 7.86 -4.44
C VAL A 62 -4.87 8.80 -4.38
N GLU A 63 -4.79 9.81 -5.26
CA GLU A 63 -3.75 10.83 -5.24
C GLU A 63 -3.77 11.62 -3.92
N ALA A 64 -4.95 12.07 -3.47
CA ALA A 64 -5.08 12.80 -2.21
C ALA A 64 -4.62 11.98 -0.99
N ILE A 65 -4.95 10.68 -0.94
CA ILE A 65 -4.51 9.79 0.16
C ILE A 65 -2.99 9.59 0.13
N ARG A 66 -2.40 9.41 -1.06
CA ARG A 66 -0.94 9.25 -1.21
C ARG A 66 -0.19 10.51 -0.84
N GLU A 67 -0.69 11.67 -1.26
CA GLU A 67 -0.10 12.97 -0.91
C GLU A 67 -0.13 13.16 0.60
N LEU A 68 -1.26 12.84 1.26
CA LEU A 68 -1.38 12.91 2.71
C LEU A 68 -0.34 12.01 3.41
N ASP A 69 -0.18 10.77 2.97
CA ASP A 69 0.81 9.82 3.51
C ASP A 69 2.26 10.32 3.32
N SER A 70 2.55 10.91 2.15
CA SER A 70 3.85 11.52 1.86
C SER A 70 4.14 12.70 2.78
N ILE A 71 3.19 13.62 2.93
CA ILE A 71 3.33 14.79 3.81
C ILE A 71 3.62 14.35 5.25
N TRP A 72 2.88 13.35 5.76
CA TRP A 72 3.11 12.83 7.10
C TRP A 72 4.48 12.13 7.24
N SER A 73 4.90 11.39 6.22
CA SER A 73 6.23 10.77 6.19
C SER A 73 7.34 11.82 6.23
N ASP A 74 7.24 12.86 5.41
CA ASP A 74 8.19 13.97 5.37
C ASP A 74 8.20 14.74 6.69
N TYR A 75 7.03 14.97 7.28
CA TYR A 75 6.90 15.65 8.57
C TYR A 75 7.59 14.88 9.69
N VAL A 76 7.36 13.57 9.80
CA VAL A 76 8.00 12.72 10.82
C VAL A 76 9.52 12.68 10.61
N VAL A 77 9.98 12.62 9.36
CA VAL A 77 11.40 12.67 9.03
C VAL A 77 12.01 14.01 9.40
N MET A 78 11.35 15.13 9.08
CA MET A 78 11.82 16.47 9.45
C MET A 78 11.83 16.69 10.97
N GLU A 79 10.80 16.26 11.71
CA GLU A 79 10.79 16.35 13.17
C GLU A 79 11.87 15.46 13.80
N GLY A 80 12.08 14.25 13.28
CA GLY A 80 13.16 13.36 13.72
C GLY A 80 14.54 13.95 13.45
N ILE A 81 14.72 14.57 12.29
CA ILE A 81 15.95 15.30 11.91
C ILE A 81 16.14 16.53 12.80
N ASP A 82 15.10 17.30 13.10
CA ASP A 82 15.20 18.47 13.97
C ASP A 82 15.55 18.07 15.41
N ARG A 83 15.01 16.96 15.91
CA ARG A 83 15.45 16.35 17.19
C ARG A 83 16.92 15.95 17.14
N LEU A 84 17.39 15.31 16.06
CA LEU A 84 18.81 14.96 15.89
C LEU A 84 19.72 16.19 15.81
N LYS A 85 19.33 17.22 15.06
CA LYS A 85 20.07 18.49 14.95
C LYS A 85 20.16 19.20 16.29
N ASN A 86 19.09 19.18 17.09
CA ASN A 86 19.09 19.77 18.43
C ASN A 86 20.04 19.03 19.38
N LEU A 87 20.05 17.70 19.35
CA LEU A 87 20.98 16.89 20.14
C LEU A 87 22.45 17.16 19.78
N LEU A 88 22.76 17.27 18.49
CA LEU A 88 24.11 17.55 17.98
C LEU A 88 24.58 19.00 18.21
N ARG A 89 23.64 19.93 18.44
CA ARG A 89 23.95 21.33 18.76
C ARG A 89 24.20 21.58 20.24
N THR A 90 23.86 20.64 21.12
CA THR A 90 24.23 20.69 22.54
C THR A 90 25.73 20.40 22.65
N PRO A 91 26.58 21.38 23.02
CA PRO A 91 27.98 21.10 23.28
C PRO A 91 28.08 20.32 24.59
N HIS A 92 28.88 19.25 24.59
CA HIS A 92 29.44 18.72 25.83
C HIS A 92 30.42 19.72 26.44
#